data_AF-V4ZJP9-F1
#
_entry.id   AF-V4ZJP9-F1
#
_cell.length_a   1.000
_cell.length_b   1.000
_cell.length_c   1.000
_cell.angle_alpha   90.00
_cell.angle_beta   90.00
_cell.angle_gamma   90.00
#
_symmetry.space_group_name_H-M   'P 1'
#
loop_
_entity.id
_entity.type
_entity.pdbx_description
1 polymer ?
#
loop_
_entity_poly.entity_id
_entity_poly.type
_entity_poly.pdbx_seq_one_letter_code
_entity_poly.pdbx_strand_id
1 'polypeptide(L)'
;MALQLSQAVSDGIGRVLTRTGGILLVTLLAVQLFTQAAINTAVLGSLPAEMAGQVGSAGLALPVSGRVGIVLSVVAILATGVHLVVVSRALTRPARELSAFPSPLYARRMGRATFSTLLGGLVVVIAVTLGFAALILPGIFLSISFVFFVFAVGVEDAGVVGGLKRSWAMARGNRVKIGILVVLAGVFGGVLGVVGTVLDLVGLPLASEFAAAALNSVFFILFYAVLASAYLQLSDDRPGGSGRSGSASTTGGATPKL
;
A
#
# COMPACT_ATOMS: atom_id res chain seq x y z
N MET A 1 -13.44 7.74 -18.91
CA MET A 1 -14.11 8.13 -17.66
C MET A 1 -13.13 8.79 -16.70
N ALA A 2 -13.41 10.04 -16.30
CA ALA A 2 -12.58 10.72 -15.31
C ALA A 2 -12.69 10.03 -13.94
N LEU A 3 -11.58 9.91 -13.20
CA LEU A 3 -11.56 9.30 -11.86
C LEU A 3 -12.67 9.85 -10.96
N GLN A 4 -13.47 8.96 -10.38
CA GLN A 4 -14.55 9.29 -9.48
C GLN A 4 -14.11 9.02 -8.05
N LEU A 5 -13.66 10.07 -7.36
CA LEU A 5 -13.08 9.96 -6.02
C LEU A 5 -14.08 9.38 -5.01
N SER A 6 -15.35 9.80 -5.08
CA SER A 6 -16.43 9.26 -4.24
C SER A 6 -16.59 7.75 -4.41
N GLN A 7 -16.65 7.29 -5.67
CA GLN A 7 -16.77 5.86 -5.96
C GLN A 7 -15.52 5.08 -5.53
N ALA A 8 -14.32 5.63 -5.76
CA ALA A 8 -13.08 4.99 -5.32
C ALA A 8 -13.01 4.84 -3.79
N VAL A 9 -13.51 5.83 -3.04
CA VAL A 9 -13.59 5.78 -1.58
C VAL A 9 -14.62 4.76 -1.11
N SER A 10 -15.84 4.79 -1.66
CA SER A 10 -16.91 3.85 -1.32
C SER A 10 -16.50 2.40 -1.60
N ASP A 11 -15.96 2.14 -2.79
CA ASP A 11 -15.48 0.81 -3.19
C ASP A 11 -14.29 0.38 -2.31
N GLY A 12 -13.37 1.30 -1.98
CA GLY A 12 -12.26 1.05 -1.08
C GLY A 12 -12.74 0.59 0.31
N ILE A 13 -13.68 1.32 0.91
CA ILE A 13 -14.27 0.96 2.21
C ILE A 13 -14.95 -0.41 2.11
N GLY A 14 -15.74 -0.65 1.06
CA GLY A 14 -16.41 -1.93 0.82
C GLY A 14 -15.42 -3.11 0.75
N ARG A 15 -14.25 -2.91 0.12
CA ARG A 15 -13.19 -3.93 0.03
C ARG A 15 -12.56 -4.25 1.39
N VAL A 16 -12.34 -3.24 2.24
CA VAL A 16 -11.73 -3.44 3.57
C VAL A 16 -12.67 -4.18 4.52
N LEU A 17 -13.98 -3.94 4.42
CA LEU A 17 -14.99 -4.60 5.25
C LEU A 17 -15.25 -6.07 4.86
N THR A 18 -14.56 -6.60 3.85
CA THR A 18 -14.66 -8.03 3.48
C THR A 18 -13.78 -8.92 4.37
N ARG A 19 -14.05 -10.23 4.36
CA ARG A 19 -13.21 -11.24 5.05
C ARG A 19 -11.75 -11.16 4.60
N THR A 20 -11.50 -10.95 3.29
CA THR A 20 -10.15 -10.76 2.77
C THR A 20 -9.52 -9.48 3.31
N GLY A 21 -10.25 -8.36 3.33
CA GLY A 21 -9.78 -7.10 3.91
C GLY A 21 -9.37 -7.24 5.39
N GLY A 22 -10.18 -7.94 6.18
CA GLY A 22 -9.85 -8.25 7.58
C GLY A 22 -8.60 -9.11 7.74
N ILE A 23 -8.44 -10.17 6.93
CA ILE A 23 -7.22 -11.01 6.95
C ILE A 23 -5.99 -10.18 6.58
N LEU A 24 -6.09 -9.32 5.56
CA LEU A 24 -4.99 -8.45 5.15
C LEU A 24 -4.62 -7.47 6.27
N LEU A 25 -5.60 -6.88 6.96
CA LEU A 25 -5.37 -5.98 8.07
C LEU A 25 -4.66 -6.67 9.24
N VAL A 26 -5.14 -7.84 9.67
CA VAL A 26 -4.51 -8.60 10.77
C VAL A 26 -3.10 -9.03 10.38
N THR A 27 -2.91 -9.48 9.14
CA THR A 27 -1.58 -9.86 8.63
C THR A 27 -0.64 -8.65 8.59
N LEU A 28 -1.14 -7.48 8.16
CA LEU A 28 -0.36 -6.24 8.13
C LEU A 28 0.08 -5.85 9.53
N LEU A 29 -0.85 -5.84 10.49
CA LEU A 29 -0.56 -5.48 11.88
C LEU A 29 0.51 -6.40 12.48
N ALA A 30 0.39 -7.71 12.25
CA ALA A 30 1.37 -8.69 12.70
C ALA A 30 2.75 -8.46 12.07
N VAL A 31 2.82 -8.25 10.75
CA VAL A 31 4.07 -7.96 10.04
C VAL A 31 4.68 -6.64 10.52
N GLN A 32 3.86 -5.62 10.76
CA GLN A 32 4.32 -4.31 11.22
C GLN A 32 4.92 -4.38 12.62
N LEU A 33 4.23 -5.00 13.57
CA LEU A 33 4.73 -5.19 14.94
C LEU A 33 6.00 -6.04 14.96
N PHE A 34 6.05 -7.11 14.16
CA PHE A 34 7.24 -7.94 14.03
C PHE A 34 8.42 -7.16 13.45
N THR A 35 8.16 -6.33 12.43
CA THR A 35 9.18 -5.46 11.82
C THR A 35 9.73 -4.46 12.84
N GLN A 36 8.87 -3.81 13.61
CA GLN A 36 9.28 -2.88 14.66
C GLN A 36 10.13 -3.60 15.73
N ALA A 37 9.64 -4.74 16.23
CA ALA A 37 10.37 -5.52 17.22
C ALA A 37 11.76 -5.96 16.73
N ALA A 38 11.85 -6.42 15.48
CA ALA A 38 13.10 -6.84 14.87
C ALA A 38 14.09 -5.67 14.72
N ILE A 39 13.62 -4.51 14.25
CA ILE A 39 14.44 -3.31 14.07
C ILE A 39 14.92 -2.79 15.43
N ASN A 40 14.02 -2.66 16.42
CA ASN A 40 14.38 -2.21 17.76
C ASN A 40 15.45 -3.12 18.39
N THR A 41 15.29 -4.44 18.23
CA THR A 41 16.30 -5.43 18.68
C THR A 41 17.64 -5.23 17.98
N ALA A 42 17.63 -5.04 16.65
CA ALA A 42 18.83 -4.83 15.86
C ALA A 42 19.58 -3.56 16.28
N VAL A 43 18.84 -2.47 16.48
CA VAL A 43 19.37 -1.17 16.90
C VAL A 43 19.95 -1.28 18.30
N LEU A 44 19.17 -1.73 19.29
CA LEU A 44 19.63 -1.85 20.68
C LEU A 44 20.86 -2.74 20.82
N GLY A 45 20.88 -3.89 20.13
CA GLY A 45 22.01 -4.81 20.20
C GLY A 45 23.24 -4.36 19.39
N SER A 46 23.16 -3.25 18.64
CA SER A 46 24.28 -2.64 17.91
C SER A 46 24.77 -1.34 18.55
N LEU A 47 24.06 -0.83 19.57
CA LEU A 47 24.43 0.40 20.26
C LEU A 47 25.53 0.17 21.30
N PRO A 48 26.49 1.10 21.44
CA PRO A 48 27.40 1.13 22.58
C PRO A 48 26.65 1.25 23.91
N ALA A 49 27.14 0.62 24.97
CA ALA A 49 26.48 0.57 26.28
C ALA A 49 26.17 1.96 26.87
N GLU A 50 26.98 2.96 26.53
CA GLU A 50 26.82 4.37 26.93
C GLU A 50 25.58 5.04 26.31
N MET A 51 25.21 4.63 25.09
CA MET A 51 24.06 5.16 24.34
C MET A 51 22.78 4.38 24.63
N ALA A 52 22.90 3.12 25.06
CA ALA A 52 21.76 2.25 25.37
C ALA A 52 20.87 2.80 26.51
N GLY A 53 21.44 3.56 27.45
CA GLY A 53 20.68 4.24 28.51
C GLY A 53 19.95 5.51 28.06
N GLN A 54 20.38 6.13 26.96
CA GLN A 54 19.74 7.32 26.37
C GLN A 54 18.59 6.96 25.42
N VAL A 55 18.73 5.82 24.75
CA VAL A 55 17.63 5.16 24.05
C VAL A 55 16.78 4.45 25.10
N GLY A 56 16.02 5.21 25.90
CA GLY A 56 15.07 4.68 26.88
C GLY A 56 14.19 3.58 26.27
N SER A 57 13.56 2.72 27.10
CA SER A 57 12.81 1.51 26.72
C SER A 57 12.32 1.53 25.26
N ALA A 58 13.12 0.98 24.34
CA ALA A 58 12.88 1.11 22.91
C ALA A 58 11.70 0.23 22.51
N GLY A 59 10.49 0.69 22.78
CA GLY A 59 9.21 0.03 22.49
C GLY A 59 9.26 -1.49 22.67
N LEU A 60 8.64 -2.18 21.71
CA LEU A 60 8.67 -3.61 21.55
C LEU A 60 10.06 -4.05 21.08
N ALA A 61 10.72 -4.95 21.82
CA ALA A 61 11.99 -5.57 21.42
C ALA A 61 11.99 -7.07 21.79
N LEU A 62 12.75 -7.86 21.04
CA LEU A 62 12.86 -9.30 21.24
C LEU A 62 14.06 -9.61 22.16
N PRO A 63 13.96 -10.60 23.06
CA PRO A 63 15.06 -10.99 23.95
C PRO A 63 16.10 -11.84 23.20
N VAL A 64 16.70 -11.29 22.15
CA VAL A 64 17.70 -11.95 21.30
C VAL A 64 18.87 -11.01 21.01
N SER A 65 19.99 -11.54 20.53
CA SER A 65 21.17 -10.72 20.22
C SER A 65 20.90 -9.74 19.06
N GLY A 66 21.60 -8.60 19.03
CA GLY A 66 21.48 -7.61 17.95
C GLY A 66 21.72 -8.19 16.56
N ARG A 67 22.66 -9.12 16.42
CA ARG A 67 22.91 -9.83 15.14
C ARG A 67 21.70 -10.62 14.67
N VAL A 68 21.02 -11.31 15.59
CA VAL A 68 19.76 -12.01 15.30
C VAL A 68 18.68 -10.99 14.93
N GLY A 69 18.61 -9.85 15.63
CA GLY A 69 17.73 -8.73 15.27
C GLY A 69 17.91 -8.23 13.83
N ILE A 70 19.16 -8.10 13.36
CA ILE A 70 19.45 -7.70 11.97
C ILE A 70 18.89 -8.73 10.98
N VAL A 71 19.14 -10.02 11.21
CA VAL A 71 18.62 -11.10 10.36
C VAL A 71 17.08 -11.08 10.35
N LEU A 72 16.45 -10.94 11.52
CA LEU A 72 15.00 -10.85 11.64
C LEU A 72 14.44 -9.61 10.92
N SER A 73 15.17 -8.49 10.94
CA SER A 73 14.78 -7.27 10.22
C SER A 73 14.76 -7.48 8.71
N VAL A 74 15.76 -8.19 8.17
CA VAL A 74 15.79 -8.58 6.74
C VAL A 74 14.59 -9.47 6.40
N VAL A 75 14.30 -10.48 7.24
CA VAL A 75 13.12 -11.34 7.07
C VAL A 75 11.82 -10.53 7.11
N ALA A 76 11.70 -9.57 8.03
CA ALA A 76 10.54 -8.72 8.17
C ALA A 76 10.33 -7.78 6.96
N ILE A 77 11.42 -7.23 6.42
CA ILE A 77 11.39 -6.43 5.18
C ILE A 77 10.91 -7.28 3.99
N LEU A 78 11.40 -8.50 3.87
CA LEU A 78 10.94 -9.44 2.83
C LEU A 78 9.46 -9.78 3.01
N ALA A 79 9.02 -10.06 4.24
CA ALA A 79 7.62 -10.32 4.56
C ALA A 79 6.72 -9.13 4.20
N THR A 80 7.18 -7.91 4.46
CA THR A 80 6.50 -6.66 4.06
C THR A 80 6.38 -6.56 2.54
N GLY A 81 7.45 -6.84 1.81
CA GLY A 81 7.43 -6.85 0.34
C GLY A 81 6.44 -7.87 -0.24
N VAL A 82 6.39 -9.08 0.34
CA VAL A 82 5.39 -10.10 -0.01
C VAL A 82 3.99 -9.60 0.29
N HIS A 83 3.78 -9.02 1.47
CA HIS A 83 2.50 -8.48 1.89
C HIS A 83 1.99 -7.40 0.92
N LEU A 84 2.83 -6.45 0.51
CA LEU A 84 2.48 -5.42 -0.48
C LEU A 84 2.02 -6.02 -1.82
N VAL A 85 2.69 -7.06 -2.30
CA VAL A 85 2.28 -7.77 -3.53
C VAL A 85 0.93 -8.47 -3.31
N VAL A 86 0.74 -9.16 -2.19
CA VAL A 86 -0.51 -9.84 -1.85
C VAL A 86 -1.68 -8.84 -1.76
N VAL A 87 -1.49 -7.73 -1.05
CA VAL A 87 -2.51 -6.67 -0.91
C VAL A 87 -2.85 -6.09 -2.28
N SER A 88 -1.84 -5.78 -3.12
CA SER A 88 -2.09 -5.23 -4.46
C SER A 88 -2.94 -6.17 -5.32
N ARG A 89 -2.62 -7.46 -5.33
CA ARG A 89 -3.35 -8.48 -6.12
C ARG A 89 -4.72 -8.77 -5.54
N ALA A 90 -4.84 -8.84 -4.21
CA ALA A 90 -6.10 -9.13 -3.54
C ALA A 90 -7.08 -7.97 -3.72
N LEU A 91 -6.66 -6.74 -3.45
CA LEU A 91 -7.53 -5.57 -3.48
C LEU A 91 -7.87 -5.05 -4.88
N THR A 92 -7.31 -5.60 -5.95
CA THR A 92 -7.74 -5.30 -7.33
C THR A 92 -8.71 -6.35 -7.90
N ARG A 93 -9.06 -7.41 -7.16
CA ARG A 93 -10.03 -8.41 -7.64
C ARG A 93 -11.47 -7.89 -7.65
N PRO A 94 -12.39 -8.54 -8.39
CA PRO A 94 -13.81 -8.23 -8.30
C PRO A 94 -14.33 -8.37 -6.87
N ALA A 95 -15.12 -7.41 -6.39
CA ALA A 95 -15.57 -7.36 -4.99
C ALA A 95 -16.33 -8.62 -4.55
N ARG A 96 -17.02 -9.29 -5.49
CA ARG A 96 -17.76 -10.55 -5.25
C ARG A 96 -16.87 -11.72 -4.85
N GLU A 97 -15.58 -11.67 -5.18
CA GLU A 97 -14.62 -12.74 -4.91
C GLU A 97 -13.75 -12.49 -3.66
N LEU A 98 -13.94 -11.37 -2.96
CA LEU A 98 -13.22 -11.02 -1.72
C LEU A 98 -13.80 -11.70 -0.47
N SER A 99 -14.91 -12.43 -0.60
CA SER A 99 -15.51 -13.25 0.45
C SER A 99 -14.78 -14.58 0.67
N ALA A 100 -14.02 -15.07 -0.32
CA ALA A 100 -13.21 -16.28 -0.25
C ALA A 100 -11.73 -15.94 -0.50
N PHE A 101 -10.85 -16.39 0.40
CA PHE A 101 -9.40 -16.19 0.29
C PHE A 101 -8.78 -17.35 -0.51
N PRO A 102 -8.35 -17.15 -1.77
CA PRO A 102 -7.97 -18.27 -2.61
C PRO A 102 -6.46 -18.57 -2.56
N SER A 103 -6.13 -19.87 -2.54
CA SER A 103 -4.78 -20.45 -2.51
C SER A 103 -3.86 -20.20 -3.74
N PRO A 104 -4.31 -19.91 -4.98
CA PRO A 104 -3.41 -19.71 -6.12
C PRO A 104 -2.75 -18.32 -6.19
N LEU A 105 -3.07 -17.40 -5.27
CA LEU A 105 -2.47 -16.05 -5.20
C LEU A 105 -0.95 -16.07 -5.06
N TYR A 106 -0.40 -17.19 -4.58
CA TYR A 106 1.01 -17.42 -4.27
C TYR A 106 1.86 -17.96 -5.44
N ALA A 107 1.27 -18.40 -6.56
CA ALA A 107 1.98 -19.33 -7.43
C ALA A 107 2.78 -18.71 -8.59
N ARG A 108 2.40 -17.53 -9.13
CA ARG A 108 3.11 -16.96 -10.31
C ARG A 108 4.01 -15.78 -9.94
N ARG A 109 5.32 -16.01 -10.10
CA ARG A 109 6.40 -15.00 -10.12
C ARG A 109 6.49 -14.10 -8.89
N MET A 110 6.03 -14.58 -7.71
CA MET A 110 6.08 -13.84 -6.45
C MET A 110 7.47 -13.29 -6.14
N GLY A 111 8.54 -14.08 -6.30
CA GLY A 111 9.91 -13.61 -6.06
C GLY A 111 10.29 -12.39 -6.91
N ARG A 112 9.94 -12.39 -8.20
CA ARG A 112 10.24 -11.26 -9.10
C ARG A 112 9.39 -10.03 -8.78
N ALA A 113 8.11 -10.24 -8.47
CA ALA A 113 7.20 -9.17 -8.08
C ALA A 113 7.66 -8.54 -6.75
N THR A 114 7.95 -9.34 -5.72
CA THR A 114 8.46 -8.87 -4.43
C THR A 114 9.79 -8.13 -4.59
N PHE A 115 10.74 -8.69 -5.34
CA PHE A 115 12.01 -8.01 -5.60
C PHE A 115 11.80 -6.67 -6.31
N SER A 116 10.95 -6.63 -7.34
CA SER A 116 10.67 -5.39 -8.08
C SER A 116 9.92 -4.37 -7.22
N THR A 117 9.02 -4.82 -6.35
CA THR A 117 8.29 -3.97 -5.40
C THR A 117 9.23 -3.38 -4.36
N LEU A 118 10.14 -4.18 -3.78
CA LEU A 118 11.11 -3.70 -2.80
C LEU A 118 12.13 -2.76 -3.43
N LEU A 119 12.76 -3.18 -4.53
CA LEU A 119 13.80 -2.38 -5.19
C LEU A 119 13.22 -1.09 -5.78
N GLY A 120 12.10 -1.19 -6.50
CA GLY A 120 11.47 0.01 -7.05
C GLY A 120 10.80 0.87 -5.99
N GLY A 121 10.26 0.26 -4.93
CA GLY A 121 9.74 0.97 -3.77
C GLY A 121 10.84 1.78 -3.07
N LEU A 122 12.04 1.21 -2.90
CA LEU A 122 13.20 1.91 -2.37
C LEU A 122 13.58 3.12 -3.25
N VAL A 123 13.62 2.94 -4.58
CA VAL A 123 13.87 4.04 -5.53
C VAL A 123 12.82 5.14 -5.40
N VAL A 124 11.54 4.78 -5.29
CA VAL A 124 10.44 5.75 -5.11
C VAL A 124 10.59 6.50 -3.79
N VAL A 125 10.84 5.80 -2.69
CA VAL A 125 11.04 6.42 -1.37
C VAL A 125 12.20 7.41 -1.41
N ILE A 126 13.37 7.00 -1.93
CA ILE A 126 14.53 7.90 -2.05
C ILE A 126 14.20 9.11 -2.92
N ALA A 127 13.57 8.92 -4.09
CA ALA A 127 13.22 10.01 -4.97
C ALA A 127 12.24 11.00 -4.31
N VAL A 128 11.21 10.49 -3.62
CA VAL A 128 10.24 11.32 -2.91
C VAL A 128 10.89 12.07 -1.75
N THR A 129 11.72 11.40 -0.95
CA THR A 129 12.47 12.01 0.16
C THR A 129 13.39 13.12 -0.34
N LEU A 130 14.17 12.86 -1.41
CA LEU A 130 15.01 13.89 -2.03
C LEU A 130 14.16 15.03 -2.61
N GLY A 131 12.99 14.71 -3.17
CA GLY A 131 12.01 15.69 -3.60
C GLY A 131 11.61 16.63 -2.46
N PHE A 132 11.15 16.07 -1.33
CA PHE A 132 10.78 16.84 -0.14
C PHE A 132 11.96 17.62 0.47
N ALA A 133 13.16 17.04 0.46
CA ALA A 133 14.37 17.69 0.94
C ALA A 133 14.77 18.90 0.09
N ALA A 134 14.56 18.83 -1.23
CA ALA A 134 14.78 19.95 -2.13
C ALA A 134 13.70 21.03 -1.97
N LEU A 135 12.41 20.63 -1.91
CA LEU A 135 11.25 21.49 -1.60
C LEU A 135 9.99 20.63 -1.40
N ILE A 136 8.99 21.13 -0.68
CA ILE A 136 7.72 20.40 -0.47
C ILE A 136 7.02 20.03 -1.81
N LEU A 137 7.00 20.93 -2.79
CA LEU A 137 6.30 20.71 -4.08
C LEU A 137 6.88 19.53 -4.90
N PRO A 138 8.20 19.44 -5.16
CA PRO A 138 8.81 18.28 -5.81
C PRO A 138 8.50 16.94 -5.13
N GLY A 139 8.51 16.88 -3.80
CA GLY A 139 8.17 15.67 -3.04
C GLY A 139 6.73 15.22 -3.29
N ILE A 140 5.78 16.15 -3.22
CA ILE A 140 4.36 15.89 -3.54
C ILE A 140 4.21 15.45 -4.98
N PHE A 141 4.87 16.13 -5.92
CA PHE A 141 4.81 15.81 -7.35
C PHE A 141 5.28 14.39 -7.66
N LEU A 142 6.40 13.96 -7.06
CA LEU A 142 6.93 12.60 -7.23
C LEU A 142 6.03 11.57 -6.56
N SER A 143 5.45 11.90 -5.39
CA SER A 143 4.49 11.04 -4.69
C SER A 143 3.27 10.76 -5.57
N ILE A 144 2.69 11.79 -6.19
CA ILE A 144 1.58 11.68 -7.14
C ILE A 144 1.97 10.84 -8.35
N SER A 145 3.19 11.02 -8.86
CA SER A 145 3.66 10.35 -10.07
C SER A 145 3.90 8.85 -9.87
N PHE A 146 4.27 8.44 -8.65
CA PHE A 146 4.65 7.05 -8.34
C PHE A 146 3.66 6.32 -7.43
N VAL A 147 2.53 6.92 -7.07
CA VAL A 147 1.53 6.30 -6.16
C VAL A 147 0.99 4.95 -6.66
N PHE A 148 0.94 4.73 -7.99
CA PHE A 148 0.45 3.48 -8.58
C PHE A 148 1.55 2.47 -8.91
N PHE A 149 2.80 2.75 -8.55
CA PHE A 149 3.95 1.89 -8.85
C PHE A 149 3.73 0.45 -8.35
N VAL A 150 3.27 0.29 -7.10
CA VAL A 150 3.13 -1.04 -6.50
C VAL A 150 2.02 -1.86 -7.18
N PHE A 151 0.97 -1.21 -7.70
CA PHE A 151 -0.06 -1.90 -8.49
C PHE A 151 0.47 -2.31 -9.86
N ALA A 152 1.25 -1.46 -10.53
CA ALA A 152 1.86 -1.81 -11.81
C ALA A 152 2.81 -3.01 -11.68
N VAL A 153 3.58 -3.10 -10.61
CA VAL A 153 4.48 -4.24 -10.36
C VAL A 153 3.72 -5.47 -9.86
N GLY A 154 2.85 -5.30 -8.88
CA GLY A 154 2.16 -6.40 -8.21
C GLY A 154 1.06 -7.05 -9.05
N VAL A 155 0.34 -6.26 -9.86
CA VAL A 155 -0.80 -6.71 -10.66
C VAL A 155 -0.39 -7.00 -12.11
N GLU A 156 0.39 -6.12 -12.74
CA GLU A 156 0.81 -6.28 -14.15
C GLU A 156 2.13 -7.08 -14.30
N ASP A 157 2.71 -7.58 -13.19
CA ASP A 157 4.02 -8.26 -13.16
C ASP A 157 5.16 -7.45 -13.83
N ALA A 158 5.03 -6.13 -13.84
CA ALA A 158 6.00 -5.22 -14.42
C ALA A 158 7.30 -5.23 -13.61
N GLY A 159 8.45 -5.20 -14.30
CA GLY A 159 9.73 -4.93 -13.62
C GLY A 159 9.81 -3.48 -13.13
N VAL A 160 10.84 -3.16 -12.35
CA VAL A 160 11.03 -1.82 -11.74
C VAL A 160 10.84 -0.67 -12.74
N VAL A 161 11.58 -0.67 -13.85
CA VAL A 161 11.51 0.40 -14.86
C VAL A 161 10.13 0.46 -15.53
N GLY A 162 9.55 -0.70 -15.84
CA GLY A 162 8.23 -0.79 -16.45
C GLY A 162 7.15 -0.23 -15.52
N GLY A 163 7.19 -0.60 -14.24
CA GLY A 163 6.28 -0.12 -13.20
C GLY A 163 6.36 1.40 -13.01
N LEU A 164 7.58 1.96 -12.99
CA LEU A 164 7.78 3.41 -12.86
C LEU A 164 7.20 4.17 -14.05
N LYS A 165 7.51 3.74 -15.29
CA LYS A 165 6.96 4.34 -16.51
C LYS A 165 5.43 4.24 -16.54
N ARG A 166 4.89 3.10 -16.14
CA ARG A 166 3.46 2.83 -16.08
C ARG A 166 2.74 3.73 -15.08
N SER A 167 3.27 3.85 -13.86
CA SER A 167 2.74 4.75 -12.83
C SER A 167 2.77 6.22 -13.29
N TRP A 168 3.89 6.66 -13.87
CA TRP A 168 4.02 8.03 -14.38
C TRP A 168 2.99 8.35 -15.48
N ALA A 169 2.78 7.41 -16.41
CA ALA A 169 1.80 7.56 -17.48
C ALA A 169 0.37 7.65 -16.95
N MET A 170 0.01 6.85 -15.95
CA MET A 170 -1.31 6.90 -15.30
C MET A 170 -1.50 8.21 -14.52
N ALA A 171 -0.46 8.67 -13.82
CA ALA A 171 -0.54 9.91 -13.08
C ALA A 171 -0.74 11.12 -14.00
N ARG A 172 -0.08 11.17 -15.16
CA ARG A 172 -0.08 12.32 -16.08
C ARG A 172 -1.48 12.76 -16.53
N GLY A 173 -2.42 11.83 -16.73
CA GLY A 173 -3.77 12.14 -17.19
C GLY A 173 -4.70 12.72 -16.12
N ASN A 174 -4.38 12.55 -14.83
CA ASN A 174 -5.33 12.83 -13.75
C ASN A 174 -4.66 13.34 -12.45
N ARG A 175 -3.54 14.08 -12.60
CA ARG A 175 -2.67 14.52 -11.50
C ARG A 175 -3.39 15.28 -10.39
N VAL A 176 -4.41 16.09 -10.73
CA VAL A 176 -5.14 16.89 -9.74
C VAL A 176 -5.91 15.99 -8.77
N LYS A 177 -6.70 15.04 -9.29
CA LYS A 177 -7.51 14.17 -8.44
C LYS A 177 -6.66 13.17 -7.65
N ILE A 178 -5.59 12.66 -8.26
CA ILE A 178 -4.59 11.83 -7.57
C ILE A 178 -3.87 12.66 -6.51
N GLY A 179 -3.57 13.92 -6.81
CA GLY A 179 -2.97 14.89 -5.89
C GLY A 179 -3.80 15.11 -4.65
N ILE A 180 -5.12 15.28 -4.78
CA ILE A 180 -6.02 15.40 -3.64
C ILE A 180 -5.90 14.17 -2.72
N LEU A 181 -5.89 12.97 -3.30
CA LEU A 181 -5.79 11.72 -2.54
C LEU A 181 -4.44 11.59 -1.81
N VAL A 182 -3.33 11.95 -2.48
CA VAL A 182 -1.98 11.95 -1.89
C VAL A 182 -1.85 13.01 -0.79
N VAL A 183 -2.37 14.21 -1.00
CA VAL A 183 -2.33 15.29 0.00
C VAL A 183 -3.17 14.91 1.21
N LEU A 184 -4.39 14.40 1.01
CA LEU A 184 -5.24 13.95 2.11
C LEU A 184 -4.55 12.84 2.91
N ALA A 185 -3.91 11.88 2.23
CA ALA A 185 -3.14 10.85 2.90
C ALA A 185 -1.93 11.39 3.68
N GLY A 186 -1.24 12.39 3.12
CA GLY A 186 -0.15 13.10 3.80
C GLY A 186 -0.64 13.82 5.06
N VAL A 187 -1.79 14.50 5.00
CA VAL A 187 -2.41 15.17 6.16
C VAL A 187 -2.79 14.14 7.23
N PHE A 188 -3.45 13.04 6.85
CA PHE A 188 -3.76 11.95 7.77
C PHE A 188 -2.50 11.37 8.40
N GLY A 189 -1.46 11.07 7.60
CA GLY A 189 -0.18 10.59 8.11
C GLY A 189 0.46 11.57 9.11
N GLY A 190 0.38 12.87 8.84
CA GLY A 190 0.83 13.91 9.78
C GLY A 190 0.05 13.91 11.10
N VAL A 191 -1.28 13.82 11.05
CA VAL A 191 -2.13 13.73 12.25
C VAL A 191 -1.82 12.47 13.06
N LEU A 192 -1.64 11.33 12.39
CA LEU A 192 -1.26 10.07 13.04
C LEU A 192 0.09 10.17 13.75
N GLY A 193 1.06 10.85 13.14
CA GLY A 193 2.35 11.12 13.76
C GLY A 193 2.24 11.94 15.04
N VAL A 194 1.41 12.99 15.04
CA VAL A 194 1.16 13.83 16.24
C VAL A 194 0.47 13.01 17.34
N VAL A 195 -0.53 12.21 17.02
CA VAL A 195 -1.23 11.35 18.00
C VAL A 195 -0.27 10.37 18.67
N GLY A 196 0.67 9.78 17.91
CA GLY A 196 1.71 8.92 18.47
C GLY A 196 2.54 9.62 19.53
N THR A 197 3.02 10.84 19.24
CA THR A 197 3.82 11.62 20.21
C THR A 197 3.06 12.02 21.47
N VAL A 198 1.74 12.24 21.37
CA VAL A 198 0.91 12.60 22.54
C VAL A 198 0.64 11.38 23.42
N LEU A 199 0.41 10.20 22.82
CA LEU A 199 0.17 8.97 23.58
C LEU A 199 1.39 8.53 24.39
N ASP A 200 2.60 8.76 23.89
CA ASP A 200 3.84 8.47 24.61
C ASP A 200 3.99 9.31 25.89
N LEU A 201 3.39 10.51 25.92
CA LEU A 201 3.39 11.40 27.09
C LEU A 201 2.51 10.88 28.26
N VAL A 202 1.59 9.95 27.99
CA VAL A 202 0.61 9.43 28.97
C VAL A 202 1.19 8.26 29.79
N GLY A 203 2.41 7.81 29.51
CA GLY A 203 3.15 6.86 30.37
C GLY A 203 2.76 5.38 30.20
N LEU A 204 2.09 5.01 29.12
CA LEU A 204 1.79 3.61 28.74
C LEU A 204 2.44 3.24 27.39
N PRO A 205 3.78 3.14 27.31
CA PRO A 205 4.52 3.04 26.05
C PRO A 205 4.18 1.80 25.22
N LEU A 206 3.85 0.66 25.86
CA LEU A 206 3.41 -0.53 25.11
C LEU A 206 2.02 -0.30 24.48
N ALA A 207 1.08 0.26 25.24
CA ALA A 207 -0.28 0.47 24.74
C ALA A 207 -0.34 1.52 23.62
N SER A 208 0.49 2.58 23.71
CA SER A 208 0.62 3.59 22.65
C SER A 208 1.16 2.96 21.36
N GLU A 209 2.16 2.09 21.45
CA GLU A 209 2.74 1.42 20.29
C GLU A 209 1.74 0.49 19.58
N PHE A 210 1.03 -0.35 20.32
CA PHE A 210 -0.02 -1.21 19.73
C PHE A 210 -1.16 -0.38 19.11
N ALA A 211 -1.60 0.68 19.78
CA ALA A 211 -2.65 1.55 19.28
C ALA A 211 -2.21 2.29 18.00
N ALA A 212 -0.99 2.83 17.98
CA ALA A 212 -0.41 3.50 16.83
C ALA A 212 -0.23 2.54 15.65
N ALA A 213 0.27 1.32 15.90
CA ALA A 213 0.41 0.29 14.88
C ALA A 213 -0.96 -0.13 14.31
N ALA A 214 -1.97 -0.34 15.16
CA ALA A 214 -3.32 -0.67 14.73
C ALA A 214 -3.93 0.44 13.88
N LEU A 215 -3.82 1.70 14.33
CA LEU A 215 -4.36 2.86 13.62
C LEU A 215 -3.67 3.06 12.27
N ASN A 216 -2.35 2.90 12.22
CA ASN A 216 -1.57 2.97 10.97
C ASN A 216 -1.93 1.83 10.03
N SER A 217 -2.10 0.60 10.54
CA SER A 217 -2.53 -0.56 9.74
C SER A 217 -3.92 -0.36 9.13
N VAL A 218 -4.89 0.15 9.91
CA VAL A 218 -6.24 0.48 9.43
C VAL A 218 -6.17 1.53 8.33
N PHE A 219 -5.46 2.63 8.58
CA PHE A 219 -5.30 3.70 7.60
C PHE A 219 -4.63 3.21 6.32
N PHE A 220 -3.54 2.44 6.45
CA PHE A 220 -2.82 1.87 5.33
C PHE A 220 -3.74 1.02 4.45
N ILE A 221 -4.45 0.05 5.02
CA ILE A 221 -5.33 -0.84 4.25
C ILE A 221 -6.48 -0.09 3.59
N LEU A 222 -7.10 0.86 4.29
CA LEU A 222 -8.14 1.72 3.71
C LEU A 222 -7.60 2.54 2.55
N PHE A 223 -6.51 3.27 2.76
CA PHE A 223 -5.88 4.08 1.73
C PHE A 223 -5.49 3.24 0.51
N TYR A 224 -4.93 2.05 0.74
CA TYR A 224 -4.52 1.13 -0.31
C TYR A 224 -5.72 0.57 -1.09
N ALA A 225 -6.85 0.32 -0.44
CA ALA A 225 -8.08 -0.13 -1.10
C ALA A 225 -8.71 0.97 -1.97
N VAL A 226 -8.65 2.23 -1.52
CA VAL A 226 -9.07 3.39 -2.33
C VAL A 226 -8.15 3.54 -3.53
N LEU A 227 -6.83 3.41 -3.34
CA LEU A 227 -5.86 3.43 -4.44
C LEU A 227 -6.09 2.28 -5.43
N ALA A 228 -6.41 1.08 -4.96
CA ALA A 228 -6.71 -0.06 -5.81
C ALA A 228 -7.94 0.22 -6.70
N SER A 229 -8.99 0.81 -6.12
CA SER A 229 -10.21 1.20 -6.86
C SER A 229 -9.92 2.32 -7.86
N ALA A 230 -9.12 3.32 -7.47
CA ALA A 230 -8.66 4.38 -8.37
C ALA A 230 -7.80 3.84 -9.52
N TYR A 231 -6.93 2.87 -9.23
CA TYR A 231 -6.10 2.20 -10.22
C TYR A 231 -6.95 1.44 -11.24
N LEU A 232 -7.96 0.68 -10.80
CA LEU A 232 -8.89 -0.03 -11.69
C LEU A 232 -9.66 0.93 -12.61
N GLN A 233 -10.16 2.04 -12.06
CA GLN A 233 -10.85 3.06 -12.87
C GLN A 233 -9.94 3.63 -13.96
N LEU A 234 -8.64 3.81 -13.69
CA LEU A 234 -7.67 4.34 -14.66
C LEU A 234 -7.11 3.27 -15.61
N SER A 235 -7.15 1.99 -15.24
CA SER A 235 -6.70 0.88 -16.10
C SER A 235 -7.74 0.50 -17.14
N ASP A 236 -9.02 0.50 -16.76
CA ASP A 236 -10.14 0.11 -17.62
C ASP A 236 -10.46 1.17 -18.68
N ASP A 237 -10.00 2.41 -18.45
CA ASP A 237 -10.23 3.57 -19.32
C ASP A 237 -9.36 3.60 -20.58
N ARG A 238 -8.56 2.57 -20.81
CA ARG A 238 -7.75 2.46 -22.03
C ARG A 238 -8.62 2.07 -23.23
N PRO A 239 -8.45 2.72 -24.39
CA PRO A 239 -9.15 2.41 -25.65
C PRO A 239 -8.72 1.09 -26.31
N GLY A 240 -8.53 0.03 -25.51
CA GLY A 240 -8.21 -1.33 -25.97
C GLY A 240 -8.69 -2.44 -25.02
N GLY A 241 -9.41 -2.11 -23.94
CA GLY A 241 -10.09 -3.08 -23.09
C GLY A 241 -11.40 -3.52 -23.73
N SER A 242 -11.50 -4.80 -24.06
CA SER A 242 -12.62 -5.44 -24.76
C SER A 242 -14.01 -4.93 -24.34
N GLY A 243 -14.69 -4.28 -25.29
CA GLY A 243 -16.13 -4.09 -25.25
C GLY A 243 -16.86 -5.43 -25.23
N ARG A 244 -17.21 -5.89 -24.04
CA ARG A 244 -18.29 -6.86 -23.81
C ARG A 244 -19.24 -6.28 -22.78
N SER A 245 -20.01 -5.29 -23.24
CA SER A 245 -21.38 -5.13 -22.77
C SER A 245 -22.23 -5.05 -24.02
N GLY A 246 -22.95 -6.15 -24.29
CA GLY A 246 -23.81 -6.26 -25.44
C GLY A 246 -24.99 -5.32 -25.30
N SER A 247 -25.04 -4.28 -26.13
CA SER A 247 -26.30 -3.74 -26.61
C SER A 247 -26.66 -4.48 -27.89
N ALA A 248 -27.30 -5.65 -27.76
CA ALA A 248 -28.14 -6.14 -28.85
C ALA A 248 -29.36 -5.22 -28.89
N SER A 249 -29.22 -4.11 -29.61
CA SER A 249 -30.30 -3.19 -29.91
C SER A 249 -31.31 -3.92 -30.79
N THR A 250 -32.50 -4.04 -30.25
CA THR A 250 -33.75 -4.26 -30.96
C THR A 250 -33.88 -3.27 -32.12
N THR A 251 -34.10 -3.77 -33.33
CA THR A 251 -34.67 -3.03 -34.47
C THR A 251 -35.59 -4.06 -35.13
N GLY A 252 -36.90 -4.06 -34.88
CA GLY A 252 -37.89 -3.27 -35.62
C GLY A 252 -37.85 -3.68 -37.10
N GLY A 253 -38.73 -4.51 -37.65
CA GLY A 253 -40.19 -4.47 -37.62
C GLY A 253 -40.70 -4.00 -38.99
N ALA A 254 -41.30 -4.92 -39.77
CA ALA A 254 -42.14 -4.78 -40.99
C ALA A 254 -41.67 -5.79 -42.09
N THR A 255 -42.47 -6.62 -42.75
CA THR A 255 -43.94 -6.82 -42.86
C THR A 255 -44.20 -8.20 -43.51
N PRO A 256 -45.43 -8.75 -43.45
CA PRO A 256 -45.79 -10.06 -43.99
C PRO A 256 -46.28 -9.99 -45.45
N LYS A 257 -46.14 -11.09 -46.20
CA LYS A 257 -47.04 -11.66 -47.24
C LYS A 257 -46.25 -12.43 -48.33
N LEU A 258 -46.42 -13.75 -48.37
CA LEU A 258 -47.14 -14.52 -49.40
C LEU A 258 -47.10 -16.00 -49.03
#